data_AF-X1TES3-F1
#
_entry.id   AF-X1TES3-F1
#
_cell.length_a   1.000
_cell.length_b   1.000
_cell.length_c   1.000
_cell.angle_alpha   90.00
_cell.angle_beta   90.00
_cell.angle_gamma   90.00
#
_symmetry.space_group_name_H-M   'P 1'
#
loop_
_entity.id
_entity.type
_entity.pdbx_description
1 polymer ?
#
loop_
_entity_poly.entity_id
_entity_poly.type
_entity_poly.pdbx_seq_one_letter_code
_entity_poly.pdbx_strand_id
1 'polypeptide(L)'
;SDNPLHQVQLAAQQIEPIGLVVVNLYPFQKTISKTEVKLEEAIENIDIGGPSLLRASAKNYQDVAVVINPRDYPIILKELEKNQGEISLETKKRLATEVFEHTSFYDSIISQYLRKNLLKVSTSFPHTLNLPGEKVSDLRYGENPHQSASFYKEVLVKEANLGDAVQLGGKELSFNNLVDLGAVLEMVKDFQEPTVVFVKHTNPCGLASASTIEEAYQKAYRGD
;
A
#
# COMPACT_ATOMS: atom_id res chain seq x y z
N SER A 1 -7.14 -25.92 -18.73
CA SER A 1 -8.61 -25.74 -18.72
C SER A 1 -9.26 -27.08 -18.90
N ASP A 2 -10.00 -27.54 -17.91
CA ASP A 2 -10.68 -28.84 -17.97
C ASP A 2 -11.93 -28.81 -18.86
N ASN A 3 -12.26 -27.65 -19.45
CA ASN A 3 -13.36 -27.53 -20.40
C ASN A 3 -12.96 -28.13 -21.77
N PRO A 4 -13.63 -29.19 -22.25
CA PRO A 4 -13.30 -29.83 -23.52
C PRO A 4 -13.38 -28.89 -24.72
N LEU A 5 -14.30 -27.91 -24.71
CA LEU A 5 -14.43 -26.94 -25.80
C LEU A 5 -13.22 -26.01 -25.88
N HIS A 6 -12.67 -25.59 -24.73
CA HIS A 6 -11.46 -24.77 -24.71
C HIS A 6 -10.25 -25.56 -25.25
N GLN A 7 -10.14 -26.85 -24.91
CA GLN A 7 -9.05 -27.71 -25.41
C GLN A 7 -9.11 -27.89 -26.93
N VAL A 8 -10.31 -28.11 -27.49
CA VAL A 8 -10.51 -28.19 -28.95
C VAL A 8 -10.10 -26.87 -29.62
N GLN A 9 -10.47 -25.73 -29.06
CA GLN A 9 -10.12 -24.42 -29.60
C GLN A 9 -8.61 -24.16 -29.55
N LEU A 10 -7.94 -24.48 -28.44
CA LEU A 10 -6.48 -24.35 -28.31
C LEU A 10 -5.76 -25.19 -29.37
N ALA A 11 -6.16 -26.46 -29.54
CA ALA A 11 -5.57 -27.35 -30.54
C ALA A 11 -5.80 -26.84 -31.98
N ALA A 12 -7.02 -26.39 -32.29
CA ALA A 12 -7.36 -25.86 -33.61
C ALA A 12 -6.55 -24.61 -33.98
N GLN A 13 -6.18 -23.79 -32.98
CA GLN A 13 -5.39 -22.58 -33.16
C GLN A 13 -3.87 -22.80 -32.94
N GLN A 14 -3.44 -24.04 -32.65
CA GLN A 14 -2.05 -24.38 -32.35
C GLN A 14 -1.46 -23.54 -31.18
N ILE A 15 -2.26 -23.31 -30.14
CA ILE A 15 -1.87 -22.54 -28.96
C ILE A 15 -1.57 -23.51 -27.81
N GLU A 16 -0.35 -23.46 -27.29
CA GLU A 16 0.03 -24.21 -26.10
C GLU A 16 -0.44 -23.51 -24.82
N PRO A 17 -0.96 -24.26 -23.82
CA PRO A 17 -1.33 -23.70 -22.52
C PRO A 17 -0.13 -23.12 -21.76
N ILE A 18 -0.34 -21.99 -21.09
CA ILE A 18 0.65 -21.38 -20.21
C ILE A 18 0.35 -21.79 -18.76
N GLY A 19 1.27 -22.51 -18.11
CA GLY A 19 1.10 -22.96 -16.72
C GLY A 19 1.55 -21.96 -15.65
N LEU A 20 2.46 -21.04 -16.01
CA LEU A 20 3.02 -20.05 -15.11
C LEU A 20 3.22 -18.71 -15.83
N VAL A 21 2.75 -17.63 -15.21
CA VAL A 21 2.95 -16.26 -15.68
C VAL A 21 3.68 -15.47 -14.59
N VAL A 22 4.82 -14.89 -14.92
CA VAL A 22 5.61 -14.07 -13.99
C VAL A 22 5.77 -12.67 -14.60
N VAL A 23 5.12 -11.68 -14.00
CA VAL A 23 5.04 -10.32 -14.54
C VAL A 23 5.06 -9.33 -13.38
N ASN A 24 5.87 -8.28 -13.48
CA ASN A 24 5.77 -7.11 -12.61
C ASN A 24 5.31 -5.90 -13.44
N LEU A 25 4.65 -4.95 -12.77
CA LEU A 25 4.17 -3.72 -13.40
C LEU A 25 5.27 -2.67 -13.41
N TYR A 26 5.17 -1.72 -14.35
CA TYR A 26 5.97 -0.51 -14.29
C TYR A 26 5.74 0.23 -12.96
N PRO A 27 6.79 0.79 -12.33
CA PRO A 27 6.72 1.36 -11.00
C PRO A 27 6.10 2.78 -11.04
N PHE A 28 4.84 2.88 -11.46
CA PHE A 28 4.12 4.14 -11.69
C PHE A 28 4.15 5.05 -10.45
N GLN A 29 3.89 4.51 -9.26
CA GLN A 29 3.99 5.25 -7.99
C GLN A 29 5.37 5.92 -7.80
N LYS A 30 6.45 5.20 -8.12
CA LYS A 30 7.81 5.72 -8.03
C LYS A 30 8.05 6.82 -9.06
N THR A 31 7.54 6.64 -10.28
CA THR A 31 7.62 7.64 -11.34
C THR A 31 6.94 8.95 -10.93
N ILE A 32 5.71 8.89 -10.40
CA ILE A 32 4.97 10.10 -10.01
C ILE A 32 5.45 10.76 -8.71
N SER A 33 6.28 10.04 -7.93
CA SER A 33 6.90 10.56 -6.70
C SER A 33 8.14 11.41 -6.96
N LYS A 34 8.67 11.43 -8.20
CA LYS A 34 9.78 12.31 -8.58
C LYS A 34 9.37 13.79 -8.47
N THR A 35 10.32 14.66 -8.14
CA THR A 35 10.08 16.09 -7.90
C THR A 35 9.54 16.85 -9.11
N GLU A 36 9.87 16.43 -10.34
CA GLU A 36 9.54 17.16 -11.57
C GLU A 36 9.05 16.23 -12.69
N VAL A 37 8.21 15.26 -12.35
CA VAL A 37 7.61 14.38 -13.37
C VAL A 37 6.63 15.17 -14.24
N LYS A 38 6.78 15.07 -15.56
CA LYS A 38 5.81 15.63 -16.51
C LYS A 38 4.61 14.70 -16.66
N LEU A 39 3.46 15.25 -17.02
CA LEU A 39 2.25 14.46 -17.25
C LEU A 39 2.46 13.40 -18.34
N GLU A 40 3.16 13.75 -19.41
CA GLU A 40 3.47 12.85 -20.52
C GLU A 40 4.35 11.68 -20.05
N GLU A 41 5.38 11.96 -19.24
CA GLU A 41 6.24 10.90 -18.66
C GLU A 41 5.43 9.96 -17.77
N ALA A 42 4.52 10.51 -16.95
CA ALA A 42 3.65 9.70 -16.11
C ALA A 42 2.73 8.81 -16.96
N ILE A 43 2.09 9.35 -18.00
CA ILE A 43 1.19 8.60 -18.89
C ILE A 43 1.93 7.43 -19.58
N GLU A 44 3.15 7.65 -20.06
CA GLU A 44 3.98 6.60 -20.68
C GLU A 44 4.36 5.48 -19.70
N ASN A 45 4.29 5.73 -18.38
CA ASN A 45 4.57 4.74 -17.34
C ASN A 45 3.31 3.99 -16.85
N ILE A 46 2.16 4.22 -17.47
CA ILE A 46 0.95 3.44 -17.22
C ILE A 46 1.03 2.13 -18.02
N ASP A 47 1.18 1.02 -17.32
CA ASP A 47 1.26 -0.30 -17.95
C ASP A 47 -0.15 -0.80 -18.34
N ILE A 48 -0.31 -1.19 -19.61
CA ILE A 48 -1.55 -1.75 -20.16
C ILE A 48 -1.44 -3.28 -20.30
N GLY A 49 -0.29 -3.76 -20.75
CA GLY A 49 -0.06 -5.18 -21.02
C GLY A 49 0.08 -5.99 -19.73
N GLY A 50 0.82 -5.46 -18.76
CA GLY A 50 1.04 -6.09 -17.47
C GLY A 50 -0.26 -6.41 -16.73
N PRO A 51 -1.14 -5.43 -16.45
CA PRO A 51 -2.41 -5.69 -15.78
C PRO A 51 -3.33 -6.61 -16.58
N SER A 52 -3.33 -6.52 -17.92
CA SER A 52 -4.13 -7.39 -18.78
C SER A 52 -3.71 -8.86 -18.64
N LEU A 53 -2.41 -9.14 -18.72
CA LEU A 53 -1.85 -10.49 -18.60
C LEU A 53 -2.04 -11.03 -17.18
N LEU A 54 -1.73 -10.23 -16.17
CA LEU A 54 -1.91 -10.58 -14.76
C LEU A 54 -3.36 -10.93 -14.43
N ARG A 55 -4.33 -10.08 -14.81
CA ARG A 55 -5.76 -10.32 -14.54
C ARG A 55 -6.30 -11.53 -15.29
N ALA A 56 -5.86 -11.76 -16.52
CA ALA A 56 -6.24 -12.96 -17.29
C ALA A 56 -5.75 -14.24 -16.60
N SER A 57 -4.49 -14.27 -16.17
CA SER A 57 -3.90 -15.41 -15.45
C SER A 57 -4.54 -15.62 -14.07
N ALA A 58 -4.74 -14.55 -13.30
CA ALA A 58 -5.39 -14.61 -11.99
C ALA A 58 -6.84 -15.10 -12.08
N LYS A 59 -7.59 -14.66 -13.10
CA LYS A 59 -8.94 -15.21 -13.37
C LYS A 59 -8.88 -16.73 -13.60
N ASN A 60 -7.83 -17.21 -14.28
CA ASN A 60 -7.65 -18.62 -14.62
C ASN A 60 -6.79 -19.40 -13.60
N TYR A 61 -6.83 -19.03 -12.32
CA TYR A 61 -5.98 -19.59 -11.25
C TYR A 61 -6.06 -21.11 -11.07
N GLN A 62 -7.11 -21.77 -11.59
CA GLN A 62 -7.21 -23.23 -11.52
C GLN A 62 -6.11 -23.90 -12.34
N ASP A 63 -5.81 -23.34 -13.51
CA ASP A 63 -4.79 -23.86 -14.42
C ASP A 63 -3.47 -23.11 -14.26
N VAL A 64 -3.51 -21.78 -14.13
CA VAL A 64 -2.36 -20.88 -14.26
C VAL A 64 -1.90 -20.38 -12.89
N ALA A 65 -0.63 -20.58 -12.55
CA ALA A 65 0.00 -19.84 -11.47
C ALA A 65 0.42 -18.46 -11.98
N VAL A 66 0.12 -17.39 -11.23
CA VAL A 66 0.49 -16.02 -11.60
C VAL A 66 1.35 -15.41 -10.51
N VAL A 67 2.46 -14.78 -10.85
CA VAL A 67 3.43 -14.30 -9.86
C VAL A 67 3.80 -12.87 -10.16
N ILE A 68 3.59 -12.00 -9.18
CA ILE A 68 3.84 -10.58 -9.29
C ILE A 68 4.99 -10.08 -8.43
N ASN A 69 5.27 -10.78 -7.32
CA ASN A 69 6.30 -10.40 -6.37
C ASN A 69 7.44 -11.43 -6.34
N PRO A 70 8.72 -10.99 -6.44
CA PRO A 70 9.87 -11.88 -6.33
C PRO A 70 9.96 -12.62 -4.98
N ARG A 71 9.32 -12.09 -3.92
CA ARG A 71 9.27 -12.71 -2.58
C ARG A 71 8.65 -14.11 -2.60
N ASP A 72 7.83 -14.41 -3.60
CA ASP A 72 7.12 -15.69 -3.73
C ASP A 72 7.96 -16.77 -4.42
N TYR A 73 9.06 -16.39 -5.09
CA TYR A 73 9.89 -17.34 -5.85
C TYR A 73 10.38 -18.52 -5.00
N PRO A 74 10.88 -18.35 -3.76
CA PRO A 74 11.35 -19.48 -2.95
C PRO A 74 10.24 -20.49 -2.64
N ILE A 75 9.01 -20.02 -2.40
CA ILE A 75 7.86 -20.90 -2.11
C ILE A 75 7.48 -21.68 -3.37
N ILE A 76 7.44 -21.00 -4.52
CA ILE A 76 7.09 -21.59 -5.81
C ILE A 76 8.12 -22.65 -6.22
N LEU A 77 9.41 -22.32 -6.18
CA LEU A 77 10.48 -23.26 -6.53
C LEU A 77 10.41 -24.52 -5.67
N LYS A 78 10.17 -24.36 -4.36
CA LYS A 78 10.01 -25.48 -3.43
C LYS A 78 8.81 -26.37 -3.76
N GLU A 79 7.69 -25.79 -4.22
CA GLU A 79 6.54 -26.58 -4.66
C GLU A 79 6.83 -27.33 -5.95
N LEU A 80 7.41 -26.66 -6.95
CA LEU A 80 7.79 -27.28 -8.22
C LEU A 80 8.72 -28.48 -8.03
N GLU A 81 9.75 -28.35 -7.18
CA GLU A 81 10.68 -29.44 -6.87
C GLU A 81 9.99 -30.63 -6.20
N LYS A 82 9.04 -30.37 -5.28
CA LYS A 82 8.37 -31.42 -4.50
C LYS A 82 7.22 -32.11 -5.22
N ASN A 83 6.53 -31.38 -6.10
CA ASN A 83 5.28 -31.82 -6.71
C ASN A 83 5.46 -32.15 -8.20
N GLN A 84 6.65 -32.61 -8.62
CA GLN A 84 6.92 -33.00 -10.01
C GLN A 84 6.64 -31.88 -11.04
N GLY A 85 6.94 -30.63 -10.70
CA GLY A 85 6.72 -29.47 -11.55
C GLY A 85 5.36 -28.80 -11.39
N GLU A 86 4.54 -29.20 -10.42
CA GLU A 86 3.22 -28.62 -10.17
C GLU A 86 3.19 -27.62 -9.01
N ILE A 87 2.35 -26.59 -9.16
CA ILE A 87 2.04 -25.62 -8.09
C ILE A 87 0.67 -25.96 -7.53
N SER A 88 0.55 -25.99 -6.20
CA SER A 88 -0.68 -26.36 -5.53
C SER A 88 -1.82 -25.38 -5.83
N LEU A 89 -3.06 -25.87 -5.88
CA LEU A 89 -4.24 -25.03 -6.08
C LEU A 89 -4.37 -23.95 -4.99
N GLU A 90 -3.95 -24.26 -3.76
CA GLU A 90 -3.93 -23.31 -2.65
C GLU A 90 -2.97 -22.15 -2.93
N THR A 91 -1.75 -22.44 -3.37
CA THR A 91 -0.78 -21.41 -3.77
C THR A 91 -1.29 -20.60 -4.96
N LYS A 92 -1.87 -21.24 -5.99
CA LYS A 92 -2.46 -20.50 -7.14
C LYS A 92 -3.58 -19.55 -6.71
N LYS A 93 -4.46 -19.96 -5.77
CA LYS A 93 -5.52 -19.10 -5.23
C LYS A 93 -4.95 -17.87 -4.51
N ARG A 94 -3.99 -18.07 -3.60
CA ARG A 94 -3.32 -16.98 -2.88
C ARG A 94 -2.70 -15.98 -3.85
N LEU A 95 -1.91 -16.49 -4.79
CA LEU A 95 -1.24 -15.70 -5.82
C LEU A 95 -2.23 -14.89 -6.69
N ALA A 96 -3.35 -15.49 -7.09
CA ALA A 96 -4.38 -14.82 -7.85
C ALA A 96 -5.07 -13.69 -7.06
N THR A 97 -5.33 -13.90 -5.76
CA THR A 97 -5.85 -12.84 -4.88
C THR A 97 -4.86 -11.68 -4.79
N GLU A 98 -3.57 -11.94 -4.59
CA GLU A 98 -2.53 -10.90 -4.54
C GLU A 98 -2.48 -10.08 -5.84
N VAL A 99 -2.71 -10.70 -7.00
CA VAL A 99 -2.76 -9.98 -8.28
C VAL A 99 -3.94 -9.01 -8.35
N PHE A 100 -5.13 -9.41 -7.89
CA PHE A 100 -6.28 -8.50 -7.90
C PHE A 100 -6.14 -7.38 -6.87
N GLU A 101 -5.55 -7.66 -5.70
CA GLU A 101 -5.19 -6.63 -4.72
C GLU A 101 -4.19 -5.62 -5.31
N HIS A 102 -3.11 -6.12 -5.92
CA HIS A 102 -2.08 -5.26 -6.51
C HIS A 102 -2.59 -4.42 -7.68
N THR A 103 -3.38 -5.01 -8.59
CA THR A 103 -3.94 -4.25 -9.73
C THR A 103 -4.98 -3.23 -9.27
N SER A 104 -5.78 -3.54 -8.24
CA SER A 104 -6.70 -2.57 -7.62
C SER A 104 -5.95 -1.40 -6.99
N PHE A 105 -4.85 -1.66 -6.29
CA PHE A 105 -3.99 -0.63 -5.71
C PHE A 105 -3.32 0.23 -6.80
N TYR A 106 -2.77 -0.40 -7.84
CA TYR A 106 -2.14 0.27 -8.98
C TYR A 106 -3.10 1.22 -9.70
N ASP A 107 -4.30 0.74 -10.05
CA ASP A 107 -5.33 1.54 -10.72
C ASP A 107 -5.86 2.67 -9.82
N SER A 108 -5.89 2.46 -8.50
CA SER A 108 -6.26 3.52 -7.54
C SER A 108 -5.28 4.69 -7.57
N ILE A 109 -3.97 4.40 -7.63
CA ILE A 109 -2.91 5.42 -7.75
C ILE A 109 -3.03 6.18 -9.08
N ILE A 110 -3.21 5.46 -10.19
CA ILE A 110 -3.41 6.07 -11.52
C ILE A 110 -4.63 6.98 -11.50
N SER A 111 -5.75 6.49 -10.98
CA SER A 111 -7.01 7.24 -10.91
C SER A 111 -6.86 8.54 -10.14
N GLN A 112 -6.22 8.50 -8.95
CA GLN A 112 -5.94 9.69 -8.16
C GLN A 112 -5.03 10.68 -8.91
N TYR A 113 -3.94 10.19 -9.51
CA TYR A 113 -2.99 11.03 -10.25
C TYR A 113 -3.65 11.70 -11.46
N LEU A 114 -4.35 10.94 -12.31
CA LEU A 114 -5.00 11.47 -13.50
C LEU A 114 -6.11 12.46 -13.15
N ARG A 115 -6.89 12.19 -12.09
CA ARG A 115 -7.90 13.13 -11.61
C ARG A 115 -7.28 14.48 -11.25
N LYS A 116 -6.18 14.47 -10.48
CA LYS A 116 -5.48 15.68 -10.05
C LYS A 116 -4.90 16.48 -11.22
N ASN A 117 -4.39 15.80 -12.25
CA ASN A 117 -3.62 16.45 -13.33
C ASN A 117 -4.43 16.73 -14.60
N LEU A 118 -5.50 15.98 -14.89
CA LEU A 118 -6.30 16.15 -16.11
C LEU A 118 -7.59 16.96 -15.89
N LEU A 119 -8.15 16.95 -14.68
CA LEU A 119 -9.39 17.69 -14.41
C LEU A 119 -9.07 19.09 -13.88
N LYS A 120 -9.60 20.12 -14.56
CA LYS A 120 -9.43 21.54 -14.18
C LYS A 120 -10.26 21.96 -12.98
N VAL A 121 -11.34 21.24 -12.69
CA VAL A 121 -12.25 21.54 -11.58
C VAL A 121 -12.16 20.38 -10.59
N SER A 122 -11.42 20.58 -9.50
CA SER A 122 -11.46 19.66 -8.37
C SER A 122 -12.72 19.97 -7.55
N THR A 123 -13.71 19.08 -7.57
CA THR A 123 -14.69 19.06 -6.48
C THR A 123 -13.96 18.67 -5.19
N SER A 124 -14.31 19.26 -4.05
CA SER A 124 -13.65 18.95 -2.77
C SER A 124 -13.74 17.46 -2.40
N PHE A 125 -14.74 16.77 -2.92
CA PHE A 125 -14.92 15.33 -2.79
C PHE A 125 -15.14 14.70 -4.17
N PRO A 126 -14.41 13.63 -4.52
CA PRO A 126 -14.64 12.95 -5.78
C PRO A 126 -15.87 12.06 -5.75
N HIS A 127 -16.45 11.79 -6.93
CA HIS A 127 -17.54 10.81 -7.07
C HIS A 127 -17.11 9.39 -6.64
N THR A 128 -15.85 9.03 -6.88
CA THR A 128 -15.26 7.76 -6.45
C THR A 128 -14.03 8.05 -5.60
N LEU A 129 -14.09 7.66 -4.33
CA LEU A 129 -13.00 7.76 -3.37
C LEU A 129 -12.26 6.41 -3.31
N ASN A 130 -10.99 6.42 -3.70
CA ASN A 130 -10.09 5.30 -3.52
C ASN A 130 -9.09 5.70 -2.44
N LEU A 131 -8.89 4.85 -1.44
CA LEU A 131 -7.92 5.04 -0.35
C LEU A 131 -6.85 3.94 -0.45
N PRO A 132 -5.85 4.08 -1.35
CA PRO A 132 -4.78 3.11 -1.49
C PRO A 132 -3.89 3.16 -0.23
N GLY A 133 -3.88 2.07 0.52
CA GLY A 133 -3.10 1.93 1.74
C GLY A 133 -2.10 0.78 1.66
N GLU A 134 -0.87 1.01 2.09
CA GLU A 134 0.13 -0.04 2.27
C GLU A 134 0.19 -0.46 3.73
N LYS A 135 0.12 -1.76 3.99
CA LYS A 135 0.23 -2.29 5.35
C LYS A 135 1.65 -2.05 5.86
N VAL A 136 1.77 -1.37 7.00
CA VAL A 136 3.04 -1.15 7.69
C VAL A 136 3.31 -2.28 8.67
N SER A 137 2.33 -2.57 9.54
CA SER A 137 2.43 -3.67 10.51
C SER A 137 1.06 -4.11 11.01
N ASP A 138 1.01 -5.32 11.57
CA ASP A 138 -0.04 -5.67 12.53
C ASP A 138 0.22 -5.00 13.88
N LEU A 139 -0.85 -4.69 14.60
CA LEU A 139 -0.77 -4.15 15.95
C LEU A 139 -1.15 -5.23 16.95
N ARG A 140 -0.59 -5.14 18.17
CA ARG A 140 -0.85 -6.11 19.25
C ARG A 140 -2.34 -6.26 19.56
N TYR A 141 -3.08 -5.16 19.48
CA TYR A 141 -4.52 -5.05 19.62
C TYR A 141 -4.94 -3.64 19.14
N GLY A 142 -6.25 -3.41 19.01
CA GLY A 142 -6.84 -2.11 18.70
C GLY A 142 -6.81 -1.17 19.91
N GLU A 143 -7.87 -0.38 20.09
CA GLU A 143 -7.99 0.51 21.25
C GLU A 143 -8.02 -0.29 22.58
N ASN A 144 -8.65 -1.47 22.54
CA ASN A 144 -8.77 -2.39 23.67
C ASN A 144 -8.22 -3.80 23.33
N PRO A 145 -7.76 -4.58 24.33
CA PRO A 145 -7.10 -5.88 24.10
C PRO A 145 -7.88 -6.94 23.31
N HIS A 146 -9.21 -6.86 23.30
CA HIS A 146 -10.07 -7.80 22.59
C HIS A 146 -10.28 -7.44 21.11
N GLN A 147 -9.78 -6.30 20.66
CA GLN A 147 -9.91 -5.81 19.29
C GLN A 147 -8.64 -6.11 18.50
N SER A 148 -8.77 -6.60 17.28
CA SER A 148 -7.63 -6.69 16.34
C SER A 148 -7.42 -5.37 15.61
N ALA A 149 -6.17 -5.04 15.27
CA ALA A 149 -5.86 -3.86 14.47
C ALA A 149 -4.58 -4.03 13.65
N SER A 150 -4.47 -3.26 12.57
CA SER A 150 -3.26 -3.15 11.76
C SER A 150 -3.08 -1.69 11.37
N PHE A 151 -1.83 -1.29 11.16
CA PHE A 151 -1.48 0.06 10.70
C PHE A 151 -1.22 0.04 9.20
N TYR A 152 -1.92 0.92 8.49
CA TYR A 152 -1.74 1.16 7.06
C TYR A 152 -1.32 2.61 6.85
N LYS A 153 -0.43 2.85 5.90
CA LYS A 153 -0.07 4.19 5.45
C LYS A 153 -0.72 4.50 4.11
N GLU A 154 -1.23 5.71 3.97
CA GLU A 154 -1.70 6.21 2.68
C GLU A 154 -0.50 6.50 1.78
N VAL A 155 -0.64 6.17 0.50
CA VAL A 155 0.38 6.49 -0.51
C VAL A 155 0.08 7.82 -1.16
N LEU A 156 1.13 8.51 -1.64
CA LEU A 156 1.09 9.85 -2.27
C LEU A 156 0.99 11.05 -1.32
N VAL A 157 1.02 10.83 0.00
CA VAL A 157 1.17 11.90 0.99
C VAL A 157 2.61 12.43 0.92
N LYS A 158 2.78 13.74 0.71
CA LYS A 158 4.10 14.39 0.63
C LYS A 158 4.52 15.11 1.90
N GLU A 159 3.57 15.41 2.78
CA GLU A 159 3.85 16.06 4.05
C GLU A 159 4.41 15.07 5.09
N ALA A 160 5.06 15.62 6.12
CA ALA A 160 5.49 14.82 7.26
C ALA A 160 4.27 14.14 7.90
N ASN A 161 4.32 12.82 8.02
CA ASN A 161 3.21 12.00 8.51
C ASN A 161 3.76 10.80 9.30
N LEU A 162 2.89 10.15 10.09
CA LEU A 162 3.30 8.97 10.87
C LEU A 162 3.53 7.71 10.03
N GLY A 163 2.92 7.61 8.85
CA GLY A 163 3.07 6.46 7.96
C GLY A 163 4.51 6.22 7.49
N ASP A 164 5.31 7.29 7.43
CA ASP A 164 6.74 7.25 7.07
C ASP A 164 7.67 7.44 8.28
N ALA A 165 7.13 7.43 9.51
CA ALA A 165 7.93 7.58 10.71
C ALA A 165 8.83 6.35 10.94
N VAL A 166 10.06 6.60 11.39
CA VAL A 166 11.05 5.55 11.72
C VAL A 166 11.16 5.44 13.24
N GLN A 167 10.82 4.27 13.78
CA GLN A 167 11.01 4.00 15.19
C GLN A 167 12.48 3.69 15.49
N LEU A 168 13.17 4.60 16.19
CA LEU A 168 14.59 4.46 16.54
C LEU A 168 14.85 3.58 17.78
N GLY A 169 13.83 3.32 18.60
CA GLY A 169 13.94 2.50 19.80
C GLY A 169 12.62 2.33 20.55
N GLY A 170 12.66 1.56 21.64
CA GLY A 170 11.48 1.25 22.46
C GLY A 170 10.75 -0.01 22.02
N LYS A 171 9.60 -0.28 22.66
CA LYS A 171 8.72 -1.39 22.31
C LYS A 171 7.85 -1.02 21.10
N GLU A 172 7.30 -2.02 20.42
CA GLU A 172 6.33 -1.82 19.36
C GLU A 172 5.16 -0.91 19.79
N LEU A 173 4.82 0.06 18.94
CA LEU A 173 3.73 0.99 19.18
C LEU A 173 2.38 0.26 19.25
N SER A 174 1.54 0.64 20.21
CA SER A 174 0.14 0.22 20.26
C SER A 174 -0.74 1.11 19.37
N PHE A 175 -1.99 0.69 19.13
CA PHE A 175 -2.99 1.53 18.47
C PHE A 175 -3.13 2.91 19.13
N ASN A 176 -3.30 2.96 20.45
CA ASN A 176 -3.43 4.23 21.18
C ASN A 176 -2.16 5.09 21.09
N ASN A 177 -0.96 4.47 21.02
CA ASN A 177 0.25 5.25 20.79
C ASN A 177 0.26 5.91 19.42
N LEU A 178 -0.17 5.20 18.36
CA LEU A 178 -0.26 5.78 17.03
C LEU A 178 -1.28 6.90 16.96
N VAL A 179 -2.44 6.74 17.61
CA VAL A 179 -3.48 7.78 17.69
C VAL A 179 -2.97 9.01 18.44
N ASP A 180 -2.34 8.84 19.60
CA ASP A 180 -1.78 9.96 20.39
C ASP A 180 -0.63 10.65 19.65
N LEU A 181 0.28 9.90 19.04
CA LEU A 181 1.36 10.45 18.21
C LEU A 181 0.80 11.23 17.02
N GLY A 182 -0.31 10.78 16.44
CA GLY A 182 -0.95 11.45 15.31
C GLY A 182 -1.50 12.81 15.74
N ALA A 183 -2.19 12.85 16.88
CA ALA A 183 -2.66 14.10 17.47
C ALA A 183 -1.50 15.06 17.79
N VAL A 184 -0.41 14.57 18.38
CA VAL A 184 0.79 15.38 18.65
C VAL A 184 1.36 15.97 17.36
N LEU A 185 1.53 15.15 16.32
CA LEU A 185 2.13 15.59 15.06
C LEU A 185 1.30 16.70 14.41
N GLU A 186 -0.02 16.53 14.33
CA GLU A 186 -0.91 17.53 13.75
C GLU A 186 -0.94 18.82 14.57
N MET A 187 -0.97 18.74 15.90
CA MET A 187 -0.92 19.94 16.76
C MET A 187 0.41 20.71 16.62
N VAL A 188 1.55 20.02 16.56
CA VAL A 188 2.85 20.68 16.47
C VAL A 188 3.03 21.40 15.12
N LYS A 189 2.45 20.87 14.03
CA LYS A 189 2.52 21.48 12.68
C LYS A 189 1.91 22.88 12.60
N ASP A 190 1.01 23.24 13.51
CA ASP A 190 0.36 24.56 13.53
C ASP A 190 1.30 25.69 14.01
N PHE A 191 2.48 25.36 14.55
CA PHE A 191 3.42 26.32 15.14
C PHE A 191 4.71 26.42 14.34
N GLN A 192 5.24 27.63 14.21
CA GLN A 192 6.51 27.89 13.52
C GLN A 192 7.71 27.90 14.48
N GLU A 193 7.47 28.27 15.74
CA GLU A 193 8.46 28.28 16.79
C GLU A 193 8.71 26.86 17.35
N PRO A 194 9.88 26.60 17.96
CA PRO A 194 10.11 25.39 18.74
C PRO A 194 8.97 25.12 19.72
N THR A 195 8.27 24.01 19.52
CA THR A 195 7.02 23.68 20.22
C THR A 195 7.07 22.26 20.76
N VAL A 196 6.59 22.08 22.00
CA VAL A 196 6.42 20.77 22.65
C VAL A 196 4.95 20.59 23.01
N VAL A 197 4.42 19.42 22.67
CA VAL A 197 3.06 19.00 23.02
C VAL A 197 3.14 17.65 23.75
N PHE A 198 2.52 17.57 24.92
CA PHE A 198 2.21 16.34 25.63
C PHE A 198 0.74 16.02 25.43
N VAL A 199 0.45 14.80 24.97
CA VAL A 199 -0.90 14.30 24.74
C VAL A 199 -1.12 13.05 25.58
N LYS A 200 -2.35 12.92 26.09
CA LYS A 200 -2.85 11.70 26.72
C LYS A 200 -4.28 11.46 26.28
N HIS A 201 -4.55 10.30 25.68
CA HIS A 201 -5.88 9.95 25.16
C HIS A 201 -6.42 11.05 24.25
N THR A 202 -5.62 11.45 23.26
CA THR A 202 -5.87 12.51 22.28
C THR A 202 -6.09 13.92 22.82
N ASN A 203 -5.98 14.13 24.14
CA ASN A 203 -6.12 15.43 24.76
C ASN A 203 -4.75 16.04 25.08
N PRO A 204 -4.49 17.32 24.72
CA PRO A 204 -3.26 17.99 25.09
C PRO A 204 -3.28 18.29 26.59
N CYS A 205 -2.30 17.76 27.31
CA CYS A 205 -2.11 17.97 28.74
C CYS A 205 -1.01 19.03 28.99
N GLY A 206 -0.04 19.15 28.08
CA GLY A 206 0.91 20.25 28.06
C GLY A 206 1.18 20.74 26.66
N LEU A 207 1.21 22.05 26.45
CA LEU A 207 1.57 22.66 25.17
C LEU A 207 2.29 23.96 25.43
N ALA A 208 3.47 24.12 24.83
CA ALA A 208 4.17 25.40 24.85
C ALA A 208 5.09 25.57 23.64
N SER A 209 5.15 26.81 23.16
CA SER A 209 6.12 27.28 22.19
C SER A 209 7.09 28.25 22.85
N ALA A 210 8.35 28.25 22.44
CA ALA A 210 9.38 29.11 22.99
C ALA A 210 10.52 29.37 22.01
N SER A 211 11.48 30.19 22.43
CA SER A 211 12.67 30.50 21.63
C SER A 211 13.60 29.30 21.41
N THR A 212 13.59 28.35 22.34
CA THR A 212 14.37 27.11 22.29
C THR A 212 13.51 25.92 22.67
N ILE A 213 13.83 24.73 22.14
CA ILE A 213 13.06 23.51 22.43
C ILE A 213 13.12 23.11 23.91
N GLU A 214 14.25 23.39 24.59
CA GLU A 214 14.40 23.17 26.03
C GLU A 214 13.42 24.03 26.83
N GLU A 215 13.33 25.32 26.50
CA GLU A 215 12.39 26.22 27.17
C GLU A 215 10.93 25.82 26.91
N ALA A 216 10.61 25.41 25.68
CA ALA A 216 9.28 24.90 25.31
C ALA A 216 8.95 23.63 26.11
N TYR A 217 9.89 22.70 26.23
CA TYR A 217 9.74 21.49 27.04
C TYR A 217 9.43 21.82 28.50
N GLN A 218 10.25 22.67 29.14
CA GLN A 218 10.07 23.03 30.55
C GLN A 218 8.73 23.73 30.80
N LYS A 219 8.24 24.54 29.86
CA LYS A 219 6.92 25.18 29.94
C LYS A 219 5.79 24.18 29.76
N ALA A 220 5.86 23.35 28.72
CA ALA A 220 4.85 22.33 28.45
C ALA A 220 4.74 21.32 29.60
N TYR A 221 5.87 20.97 30.24
CA TYR A 221 5.92 20.00 31.34
C TYR A 221 5.26 20.52 32.62
N ARG A 222 5.17 21.85 32.76
CA ARG A 222 4.42 22.50 33.85
C ARG A 222 2.93 22.64 33.53
N GLY A 223 2.50 22.26 32.32
CA GLY A 223 1.10 22.02 31.98
C GLY A 223 0.55 20.79 32.73
N ASP A 224 -0.77 20.62 32.70
CA ASP A 224 -1.49 19.52 33.36
C ASP A 224 -1.71 18.34 32.41
#